data_AF-A0A031FS79-F1
#
_entry.id   AF-A0A031FS79-F1
#
_cell.length_a   1.000
_cell.length_b   1.000
_cell.length_c   1.000
_cell.angle_alpha   90.00
_cell.angle_beta   90.00
_cell.angle_gamma   90.00
#
_symmetry.space_group_name_H-M   'P 1'
#
loop_
_entity.id
_entity.type
_entity.pdbx_description
1 polymer ?
#
loop_
_entity_poly.entity_id
_entity_poly.type
_entity_poly.pdbx_seq_one_letter_code
_entity_poly.pdbx_strand_id
1 'polypeptide(L)'
;MSDVVRFCRSRSAGRRCTRPLDHPGLHRHRTIMWTDAAADPSRCPGSGRPGEPAAPLDDGWPQGRALCPVCHRFLPLEAGLLAEHTTSDEGETDAEASHRREWLNTHGW
;
A
#
# COMPACT_ATOMS: atom_id res chain seq x y z
N MET A 1 -0.56 27.12 -0.97
CA MET A 1 -0.92 25.71 -1.20
C MET A 1 0.39 24.97 -1.41
N SER A 2 0.85 24.19 -0.44
CA SER A 2 2.04 23.35 -0.66
C SER A 2 1.65 22.27 -1.66
N ASP A 3 2.34 22.24 -2.80
CA ASP A 3 2.14 21.23 -3.81
C ASP A 3 2.54 19.86 -3.21
N VAL A 4 1.59 18.92 -3.15
CA VAL A 4 1.84 17.61 -2.55
C VAL A 4 2.68 16.82 -3.55
N VAL A 5 3.98 16.69 -3.27
CA VAL A 5 4.89 15.90 -4.10
C VAL A 5 4.45 14.44 -4.09
N ARG A 6 4.04 13.94 -5.25
CA ARG A 6 3.79 12.51 -5.48
C ARG A 6 5.10 11.83 -5.84
N PHE A 7 5.39 10.70 -5.19
CA PHE A 7 6.57 9.89 -5.46
C PHE A 7 6.27 8.72 -6.40
N CYS A 8 7.26 8.32 -7.17
CA CYS A 8 7.23 7.11 -7.99
C CYS A 8 6.82 5.89 -7.15
N ARG A 9 5.95 5.05 -7.72
CA ARG A 9 5.37 3.87 -7.05
C ARG A 9 6.23 2.62 -7.18
N SER A 10 7.29 2.66 -8.01
CA SER A 10 8.22 1.55 -8.18
C SER A 10 8.89 1.16 -6.86
N ARG A 11 9.10 -0.14 -6.68
CA ARG A 11 9.75 -0.73 -5.51
C ARG A 11 10.83 -1.71 -5.93
N SER A 12 11.79 -1.97 -5.05
CA SER A 12 12.75 -3.06 -5.23
C SER A 12 13.13 -3.64 -3.87
N ALA A 13 12.90 -4.95 -3.72
CA ALA A 13 13.07 -5.67 -2.46
C ALA A 13 12.40 -4.92 -1.29
N GLY A 14 11.17 -4.48 -1.51
CA GLY A 14 10.35 -3.78 -0.54
C GLY A 14 10.52 -2.27 -0.47
N ARG A 15 11.65 -1.72 -0.95
CA ARG A 15 12.02 -0.30 -0.83
C ARG A 15 11.33 0.54 -1.89
N ARG A 16 10.69 1.64 -1.51
CA ARG A 16 9.97 2.53 -2.43
C ARG A 16 10.90 3.57 -3.07
N CYS A 17 10.72 3.84 -4.35
CA CYS A 17 11.40 4.92 -5.02
C CYS A 17 11.12 6.27 -4.33
N THR A 18 12.16 7.07 -4.11
CA THR A 18 12.08 8.38 -3.45
C THR A 18 12.19 9.53 -4.45
N ARG A 19 12.01 9.25 -5.73
CA ARG A 19 12.00 10.26 -6.80
C ARG A 19 10.55 10.69 -7.11
N PRO A 20 10.34 11.90 -7.62
CA PRO A 20 9.01 12.37 -8.03
C PRO A 20 8.35 11.40 -9.02
N LEU A 21 7.02 11.40 -9.05
CA LEU A 21 6.26 10.68 -10.09
C LEU A 21 6.75 11.12 -11.49
N ASP A 22 6.78 10.18 -12.43
CA ASP A 22 7.23 10.39 -13.82
C ASP A 22 8.69 10.87 -13.99
N HIS A 23 9.56 10.58 -13.01
CA HIS A 23 10.98 10.91 -13.13
C HIS A 23 11.67 10.18 -14.30
N PRO A 24 12.64 10.80 -14.98
CA PRO A 24 13.43 10.11 -16.01
C PRO A 24 14.55 9.26 -15.39
N GLY A 25 14.94 8.18 -16.06
CA GLY A 25 16.07 7.32 -15.68
C GLY A 25 15.77 6.36 -14.52
N LEU A 26 16.83 5.80 -13.91
CA LEU A 26 16.70 4.75 -12.90
C LEU A 26 15.87 5.16 -11.69
N HIS A 27 15.13 4.20 -11.14
CA HIS A 27 14.52 4.31 -9.82
C HIS A 27 15.60 4.43 -8.76
N ARG A 28 15.26 5.06 -7.63
CA ARG A 28 16.24 5.32 -6.57
C ARG A 28 15.59 5.33 -5.20
N HIS A 29 16.26 4.69 -4.24
CA HIS A 29 16.01 4.84 -2.81
C HIS A 29 17.34 5.05 -2.10
N ARG A 30 17.60 6.27 -1.61
CA ARG A 30 18.90 6.67 -1.05
C ARG A 30 20.06 6.43 -2.04
N THR A 31 20.91 5.44 -1.82
CA THR A 31 22.05 5.09 -2.69
C THR A 31 21.76 3.88 -3.60
N ILE A 32 20.62 3.23 -3.43
CA ILE A 32 20.22 2.06 -4.22
C ILE A 32 19.49 2.55 -5.47
N MET A 33 19.85 2.00 -6.62
CA MET A 33 19.22 2.29 -7.91
C MET A 33 18.80 0.99 -8.60
N TRP A 34 17.70 1.02 -9.36
CA TRP A 34 17.21 -0.14 -10.11
C TRP A 34 16.49 0.27 -11.40
N THR A 35 16.42 -0.69 -12.33
CA THR A 35 15.64 -0.61 -13.58
C THR A 35 14.22 -1.09 -13.36
N ASP A 36 13.32 -0.86 -14.33
CA ASP A 36 11.96 -1.44 -14.29
C ASP A 36 11.97 -2.98 -14.24
N ALA A 37 12.90 -3.61 -14.96
CA ALA A 37 13.04 -5.07 -14.96
C ALA A 37 13.45 -5.65 -13.59
N ALA A 38 14.08 -4.85 -12.74
CA ALA A 38 14.48 -5.23 -11.39
C ALA A 38 13.49 -4.72 -10.31
N ALA A 39 12.34 -4.17 -10.73
CA ALA A 39 11.31 -3.72 -9.81
C ALA A 39 10.48 -4.89 -9.26
N ASP A 40 9.99 -4.72 -8.04
CA ASP A 40 8.97 -5.60 -7.47
C ASP A 40 7.70 -5.53 -8.36
N PRO A 41 6.97 -6.65 -8.53
CA PRO A 41 5.73 -6.64 -9.30
C PRO A 41 4.70 -5.68 -8.68
N SER A 42 3.87 -5.08 -9.55
CA SER A 42 2.79 -4.18 -9.10
C SER A 42 1.76 -4.92 -8.24
N ARG A 43 1.39 -6.13 -8.66
CA ARG A 43 0.53 -7.05 -7.91
C ARG A 43 1.19 -7.41 -6.59
N CYS A 44 0.44 -7.24 -5.51
CA CYS A 44 0.91 -7.58 -4.19
C CYS A 44 1.03 -9.11 -4.04
N PRO A 45 2.14 -9.66 -3.51
CA PRO A 45 2.22 -11.08 -3.21
C PRO A 45 1.28 -11.50 -2.07
N GLY A 46 0.64 -10.53 -1.40
CA GLY A 46 -0.44 -10.77 -0.44
C GLY A 46 -1.80 -11.08 -1.09
N SER A 47 -1.99 -10.80 -2.37
CA SER A 47 -3.26 -11.08 -3.07
C SER A 47 -3.58 -12.57 -3.07
N GLY A 48 -4.83 -12.92 -2.76
CA GLY A 48 -5.31 -14.29 -2.67
C GLY A 48 -4.87 -15.05 -1.41
N ARG A 49 -4.12 -14.41 -0.50
CA ARG A 49 -3.81 -15.03 0.79
C ARG A 49 -5.05 -15.05 1.69
N PRO A 50 -5.21 -16.04 2.58
CA PRO A 50 -6.22 -16.01 3.62
C PRO A 50 -6.11 -14.73 4.46
N GLY A 51 -7.25 -14.18 4.85
CA GLY A 51 -7.34 -13.02 5.71
C GLY A 51 -8.58 -13.08 6.59
N GLU A 52 -8.53 -12.35 7.69
CA GLU A 52 -9.66 -12.18 8.60
C GLU A 52 -10.09 -10.71 8.62
N PRO A 53 -11.39 -10.42 8.77
CA PRO A 53 -11.86 -9.05 8.95
C PRO A 53 -11.09 -8.37 10.06
N ALA A 54 -10.58 -7.17 9.80
CA ALA A 54 -9.90 -6.41 10.82
C ALA A 54 -10.90 -5.88 11.86
N ALA A 55 -10.43 -5.68 13.09
CA ALA A 55 -11.22 -5.06 14.14
C ALA A 55 -11.72 -3.68 13.67
N PRO A 56 -12.99 -3.31 13.90
CA PRO A 56 -13.47 -2.00 13.50
C PRO A 56 -12.99 -0.91 14.48
N LEU A 57 -12.77 0.30 13.95
CA LEU A 57 -12.76 1.54 14.73
C LEU A 57 -14.20 1.89 15.16
N ASP A 58 -14.33 2.91 16.02
CA ASP A 58 -15.63 3.35 16.56
C ASP A 58 -16.63 3.78 15.47
N ASP A 59 -16.13 4.25 14.32
CA ASP A 59 -16.93 4.64 13.15
C ASP A 59 -17.26 3.45 12.21
N GLY A 60 -16.81 2.24 12.56
CA GLY A 60 -17.00 1.02 11.78
C GLY A 60 -15.98 0.80 10.66
N TRP A 61 -14.97 1.65 10.50
CA TRP A 61 -13.88 1.42 9.56
C TRP A 61 -13.01 0.24 10.01
N PRO A 62 -12.64 -0.72 9.14
CA PRO A 62 -12.64 -0.67 7.67
C PRO A 62 -13.82 -1.42 7.02
N GLN A 63 -14.98 -1.50 7.66
CA GLN A 63 -16.20 -2.13 7.13
C GLN A 63 -16.00 -3.61 6.75
N GLY A 64 -15.37 -4.38 7.65
CA GLY A 64 -15.15 -5.82 7.48
C GLY A 64 -14.02 -6.19 6.53
N ARG A 65 -13.31 -5.21 5.97
CA ARG A 65 -12.08 -5.45 5.18
C ARG A 65 -10.95 -5.99 6.06
N ALA A 66 -10.06 -6.75 5.44
CA ALA A 66 -8.90 -7.36 6.09
C ALA A 66 -7.62 -6.58 5.82
N LEU A 67 -6.71 -6.55 6.78
CA LEU A 67 -5.38 -5.96 6.63
C LEU A 67 -4.45 -6.91 5.87
N CYS A 68 -3.89 -6.45 4.76
CA CYS A 68 -2.84 -7.18 4.07
C CYS A 68 -1.49 -7.06 4.81
N PRO A 69 -0.86 -8.16 5.26
CA PRO A 69 0.39 -8.09 6.04
C PRO A 69 1.62 -7.70 5.20
N VAL A 70 1.46 -7.57 3.88
CA VAL A 70 2.56 -7.24 2.96
C VAL A 70 2.59 -5.74 2.64
N CYS A 71 1.44 -5.15 2.31
CA CYS A 71 1.36 -3.76 1.88
C CYS A 71 0.55 -2.87 2.83
N HIS A 72 0.01 -3.44 3.91
CA HIS A 72 -0.78 -2.78 4.95
C HIS A 72 -2.03 -2.07 4.45
N ARG A 73 -2.54 -2.45 3.27
CA ARG A 73 -3.84 -1.97 2.76
C ARG A 73 -4.98 -2.82 3.31
N PHE A 74 -6.14 -2.19 3.46
CA PHE A 74 -7.38 -2.84 3.84
C PHE A 74 -8.19 -3.21 2.61
N LEU A 75 -8.48 -4.50 2.48
CA LEU A 75 -9.02 -5.07 1.26
C LEU A 75 -10.28 -5.86 1.55
N PRO A 76 -11.23 -5.90 0.60
CA PRO A 76 -12.34 -6.83 0.68
C PRO A 76 -11.83 -8.27 0.81
N LEU A 77 -12.63 -9.09 1.49
CA LEU A 77 -12.45 -10.53 1.48
C LEU A 77 -13.38 -11.16 0.44
N GLU A 78 -12.82 -12.01 -0.40
CA GLU A 78 -13.52 -12.83 -1.38
C GLU A 78 -13.41 -14.29 -0.92
N ALA A 79 -14.51 -14.85 -0.39
CA ALA A 79 -14.51 -16.20 0.20
C ALA A 79 -13.40 -16.43 1.25
N GLY A 80 -13.12 -15.42 2.08
CA GLY A 80 -12.09 -15.49 3.13
C GLY A 80 -10.66 -15.22 2.65
N LEU A 81 -10.47 -14.85 1.38
CA LEU A 81 -9.18 -14.49 0.81
C LEU A 81 -9.10 -13.00 0.54
N LEU A 82 -7.91 -12.41 0.67
CA LEU A 82 -7.65 -11.03 0.28
C LEU A 82 -7.90 -10.87 -1.21
N ALA A 83 -8.79 -9.96 -1.59
CA ALA A 83 -9.03 -9.59 -2.98
C ALA A 83 -7.73 -9.25 -3.72
N GLU A 84 -7.71 -9.46 -5.03
CA GLU A 84 -6.56 -9.08 -5.84
C GLU A 84 -6.30 -7.57 -5.75
N HIS A 85 -5.03 -7.20 -5.57
CA HIS A 85 -4.66 -5.80 -5.33
C HIS A 85 -3.21 -5.52 -5.70
N THR A 86 -2.92 -4.24 -5.91
CA THR A 86 -1.57 -3.73 -6.09
C THR A 86 -1.02 -3.17 -4.79
N THR A 87 0.30 -3.14 -4.67
CA THR A 87 1.00 -2.64 -3.46
C THR A 87 0.88 -1.12 -3.29
N SER A 88 0.41 -0.41 -4.31
CA SER A 88 0.11 1.03 -4.28
C SER A 88 -1.29 1.26 -4.84
N ASP A 89 -2.05 2.14 -4.20
CA ASP A 89 -3.33 2.63 -4.72
C ASP A 89 -3.11 3.96 -5.44
N GLU A 90 -3.69 4.13 -6.62
CA GLU A 90 -3.70 5.43 -7.29
C GLU A 90 -4.93 6.26 -6.90
N GLY A 91 -6.02 5.60 -6.50
CA GLY A 91 -7.29 6.21 -6.12
C GLY A 91 -7.46 6.40 -4.61
N GLU A 92 -6.43 6.13 -3.82
CA GLU A 92 -6.50 6.32 -2.37
C GLU A 92 -6.69 7.79 -2.02
N THR A 93 -7.69 8.04 -1.19
CA THR A 93 -8.01 9.37 -0.68
C THR A 93 -7.25 9.66 0.61
N ASP A 94 -7.09 10.95 0.93
CA ASP A 94 -6.47 11.36 2.19
C ASP A 94 -7.24 10.85 3.41
N ALA A 95 -8.57 10.76 3.30
CA ALA A 95 -9.43 10.19 4.33
C ALA A 95 -9.13 8.70 4.58
N GLU A 96 -9.02 7.90 3.52
CA GLU A 96 -8.65 6.48 3.63
C GLU A 96 -7.25 6.30 4.22
N ALA A 97 -6.29 7.13 3.77
CA ALA A 97 -4.94 7.14 4.33
C ALA A 97 -4.91 7.58 5.80
N SER A 98 -5.84 8.44 6.23
CA SER A 98 -5.98 8.88 7.62
C SER A 98 -6.54 7.76 8.50
N HIS A 99 -7.66 7.14 8.11
CA HIS A 99 -8.25 6.02 8.87
C HIS A 99 -7.29 4.85 8.99
N ARG A 100 -6.55 4.52 7.90
CA ARG A 100 -5.52 3.49 7.99
C ARG A 100 -4.46 3.82 9.04
N ARG A 101 -3.98 5.07 9.09
CA ARG A 101 -3.00 5.48 10.10
C ARG A 101 -3.56 5.38 11.52
N GLU A 102 -4.78 5.85 11.72
CA GLU A 102 -5.49 5.73 12.99
C GLU A 102 -5.58 4.26 13.42
N TRP A 103 -6.07 3.38 12.54
CA TRP A 103 -6.21 1.96 12.83
C TRP A 103 -4.90 1.30 13.22
N LEU A 104 -3.83 1.52 12.44
CA LEU A 104 -2.51 0.94 12.69
C LEU A 104 -1.96 1.40 14.05
N ASN A 105 -2.15 2.68 14.39
CA ASN A 105 -1.73 3.24 15.68
C ASN A 105 -2.54 2.67 16.85
N THR A 106 -3.85 2.48 16.67
CA THR A 106 -4.74 1.94 17.71
C THR A 106 -4.45 0.46 18.00
N HIS A 107 -4.15 -0.33 16.97
CA HIS A 107 -4.00 -1.80 17.10
C HIS A 107 -2.54 -2.27 17.16
N GLY A 108 -1.56 -1.37 17.06
CA GLY A 108 -0.14 -1.66 17.27
C GLY A 108 0.50 -2.53 16.19
N TRP A 109 0.23 -2.21 14.93
CA TRP A 109 0.75 -2.94 13.75
C TRP A 109 2.04 -2.36 13.19
#